data_AF-A0A8T1VN13-F1
#
_entry.id   AF-A0A8T1VN13-F1
#
_cell.length_a   1.000
_cell.length_b   1.000
_cell.length_c   1.000
_cell.angle_alpha   90.00
_cell.angle_beta   90.00
_cell.angle_gamma   90.00
#
_symmetry.space_group_name_H-M   'P 1'
#
loop_
_entity.id
_entity.type
_entity.pdbx_description
1 polymer ?
#
loop_
_entity_poly.entity_id
_entity_poly.type
_entity_poly.pdbx_seq_one_letter_code
_entity_poly.pdbx_strand_id
1 'polypeptide(L)'
;MSEWLLAVHSGAGRYGSANEAAYLSLLRSALESGREAISRAGSPPTAAQIAALVVQSFEHSALTNAGLGANLTENRRVECAASVVCGRTRLVGACAAVAGVREPSALALKLLEQAETVEKGDTTPAFAFGRQPPLVVVGEHAREVARGFGLETASDGVDELERYQVTTQAEKQWKKWHRRFQSAAEATENQIKVEQNEEEERLDTVGAICMDPMGNVAVALSSGGVAYKVPGRVGLAGCPRMGCDAANAVVPAVTKAISRKRKRSGASKSKNAFAVACTGRVK
;
A
#
# COMPACT_ATOMS: atom_id res chain seq x y z
N MET A 1 -18.33 11.09 22.02
CA MET A 1 -17.74 11.31 20.68
C MET A 1 -17.07 10.01 20.28
N SER A 2 -17.22 9.57 19.03
CA SER A 2 -16.52 8.37 18.55
C SER A 2 -15.02 8.62 18.54
N GLU A 3 -14.21 7.62 18.88
CA GLU A 3 -12.76 7.71 18.88
C GLU A 3 -12.18 7.35 17.51
N TRP A 4 -10.92 7.73 17.27
CA TRP A 4 -10.15 7.22 16.15
C TRP A 4 -9.86 5.73 16.34
N LEU A 5 -9.93 4.95 15.27
CA LEU A 5 -9.50 3.55 15.27
C LEU A 5 -8.35 3.39 14.27
N LEU A 6 -7.26 2.77 14.74
CA LEU A 6 -6.10 2.43 13.93
C LEU A 6 -5.80 0.93 14.08
N ALA A 7 -5.64 0.25 12.96
CA ALA A 7 -5.20 -1.13 12.92
C ALA A 7 -4.12 -1.29 11.85
N VAL A 8 -3.07 -2.03 12.14
CA VAL A 8 -1.89 -2.15 11.27
C VAL A 8 -1.43 -3.60 11.16
N HIS A 9 -0.73 -3.92 10.07
CA HIS A 9 0.08 -5.13 9.97
C HIS A 9 1.43 -4.84 9.31
N SER A 10 2.48 -5.51 9.75
CA SER A 10 3.82 -5.47 9.16
C SER A 10 4.13 -6.69 8.28
N GLY A 11 3.10 -7.47 7.93
CA GLY A 11 3.21 -8.68 7.11
C GLY A 11 2.55 -9.90 7.76
N ALA A 12 2.07 -10.84 6.95
CA ALA A 12 1.64 -12.14 7.45
C ALA A 12 2.62 -13.20 6.98
N GLY A 13 3.23 -13.90 7.92
CA GLY A 13 4.31 -14.84 7.67
C GLY A 13 4.91 -15.36 8.95
N ARG A 14 6.02 -16.08 8.83
CA ARG A 14 6.78 -16.55 9.99
C ARG A 14 7.81 -15.50 10.36
N TYR A 15 7.70 -15.00 11.58
CA TYR A 15 8.70 -14.16 12.21
C TYR A 15 9.66 -15.08 12.96
N GLY A 16 10.95 -15.08 12.61
CA GLY A 16 11.95 -15.71 13.47
C GLY A 16 11.88 -15.08 14.86
N SER A 17 11.93 -15.89 15.93
CA SER A 17 11.75 -15.42 17.32
C SER A 17 12.72 -14.30 17.70
N ALA A 18 13.92 -14.29 17.12
CA ALA A 18 14.91 -13.24 17.30
C ALA A 18 14.46 -11.85 16.81
N ASN A 19 13.53 -11.77 15.85
CA ASN A 19 13.08 -10.51 15.25
C ASN A 19 11.76 -9.99 15.86
N GLU A 20 11.06 -10.79 16.66
CA GLU A 20 9.72 -10.46 17.16
C GLU A 20 9.67 -9.12 17.91
N ALA A 21 10.63 -8.88 18.82
CA ALA A 21 10.73 -7.64 19.57
C ALA A 21 10.91 -6.41 18.66
N ALA A 22 11.66 -6.55 17.57
CA ALA A 22 11.89 -5.47 16.62
C ALA A 22 10.61 -5.13 15.83
N TYR A 23 9.85 -6.14 15.38
CA TYR A 23 8.56 -5.92 14.73
C TYR A 23 7.52 -5.31 15.67
N LEU A 24 7.44 -5.79 16.92
CA LEU A 24 6.53 -5.21 17.92
C LEU A 24 6.87 -3.75 18.22
N SER A 25 8.16 -3.42 18.30
CA SER A 25 8.63 -2.04 18.47
C SER A 25 8.22 -1.19 17.26
N LEU A 26 8.42 -1.68 16.04
CA LEU A 26 8.04 -0.99 14.81
C LEU A 26 6.51 -0.75 14.73
N LEU A 27 5.69 -1.74 15.07
CA LEU A 27 4.23 -1.60 15.11
C LEU A 27 3.79 -0.53 16.11
N ARG A 28 4.40 -0.49 17.30
CA ARG A 28 4.13 0.55 18.30
C ARG A 28 4.53 1.93 17.78
N SER A 29 5.72 2.06 17.20
CA SER A 29 6.21 3.34 16.64
C SER A 29 5.31 3.85 15.52
N ALA A 30 4.80 2.96 14.66
CA ALA A 30 3.89 3.33 13.58
C ALA A 30 2.52 3.79 14.10
N LEU A 31 1.99 3.15 15.15
CA LEU A 31 0.76 3.60 15.80
C LEU A 31 0.96 4.94 16.52
N GLU A 32 2.10 5.14 17.15
CA GLU A 32 2.46 6.38 17.82
C GLU A 32 2.56 7.55 16.84
N SER A 33 3.20 7.36 15.67
CA SER A 33 3.27 8.40 14.63
C SER A 33 1.89 8.83 14.14
N GLY A 34 0.97 7.88 13.98
CA GLY A 34 -0.45 8.16 13.69
C GLY A 34 -1.12 8.98 14.81
N ARG A 35 -0.91 8.60 16.08
CA ARG A 35 -1.46 9.30 17.24
C ARG A 35 -0.96 10.74 17.35
N GLU A 36 0.33 10.94 17.16
CA GLU A 36 0.94 12.28 17.17
C GLU A 36 0.40 13.15 16.03
N ALA A 37 0.25 12.60 14.82
CA ALA A 37 -0.31 13.33 13.69
C ALA A 37 -1.76 13.76 13.91
N ILE A 38 -2.57 12.89 14.53
CA ILE A 38 -3.94 13.23 14.95
C ILE A 38 -3.94 14.40 15.95
N SER A 39 -2.99 14.39 16.89
CA SER A 39 -2.94 15.36 17.99
C SER A 39 -2.37 16.73 17.60
N ARG A 40 -1.42 16.78 16.66
CA ARG A 40 -0.73 18.03 16.26
C ARG A 40 -1.47 18.87 15.23
N ALA A 41 -2.50 18.34 14.58
CA ALA A 41 -3.04 18.96 13.39
C ALA A 41 -3.88 20.20 13.73
N GLY A 42 -3.54 21.36 13.15
CA GLY A 42 -4.35 22.60 13.26
C GLY A 42 -5.73 22.47 12.61
N SER A 43 -5.88 21.52 11.68
CA SER A 43 -7.15 21.01 11.14
C SER A 43 -7.12 19.48 11.20
N PRO A 44 -8.21 18.80 11.58
CA PRO A 44 -8.19 17.35 11.74
C PRO A 44 -7.79 16.64 10.43
N PRO A 45 -6.83 15.70 10.46
CA PRO A 45 -6.43 14.97 9.28
C PRO A 45 -7.57 14.06 8.81
N THR A 46 -7.50 13.60 7.56
CA THR A 46 -8.43 12.58 7.06
C THR A 46 -7.96 11.17 7.46
N ALA A 47 -8.89 10.21 7.49
CA ALA A 47 -8.54 8.80 7.69
C ALA A 47 -7.51 8.28 6.65
N ALA A 48 -7.59 8.75 5.40
CA ALA A 48 -6.65 8.35 4.35
C ALA A 48 -5.23 8.86 4.60
N GLN A 49 -5.09 10.11 5.07
CA GLN A 49 -3.81 10.69 5.45
C GLN A 49 -3.15 9.92 6.60
N ILE A 50 -3.93 9.58 7.64
CA ILE A 50 -3.40 8.81 8.76
C ILE A 50 -3.04 7.38 8.34
N ALA A 51 -3.88 6.70 7.55
CA ALA A 51 -3.57 5.36 7.07
C ALA A 51 -2.26 5.33 6.26
N ALA A 52 -2.07 6.29 5.34
CA ALA A 52 -0.84 6.39 4.57
C ALA A 52 0.39 6.71 5.44
N LEU A 53 0.29 7.68 6.36
CA LEU A 53 1.37 8.04 7.28
C LEU A 53 1.88 6.85 8.10
N VAL A 54 0.94 6.05 8.63
CA VAL A 54 1.29 4.87 9.42
C VAL A 54 2.00 3.83 8.55
N VAL A 55 1.60 3.67 7.27
CA VAL A 55 2.30 2.81 6.31
C VAL A 55 3.69 3.33 5.97
N GLN A 56 3.90 4.64 5.85
CA GLN A 56 5.23 5.25 5.62
C GLN A 56 6.22 4.86 6.71
N SER A 57 5.77 4.73 7.97
CA SER A 57 6.61 4.27 9.08
C SER A 57 7.19 2.87 8.84
N PHE A 58 6.46 2.01 8.12
CA PHE A 58 6.95 0.70 7.69
C PHE A 58 7.87 0.83 6.47
N GLU A 59 7.55 1.68 5.49
CA GLU A 59 8.38 1.93 4.30
C GLU A 59 9.78 2.48 4.64
N HIS A 60 9.93 3.15 5.79
CA HIS A 60 11.21 3.62 6.31
C HIS A 60 12.04 2.52 6.99
N SER A 61 11.45 1.37 7.29
CA SER A 61 12.11 0.29 8.02
C SER A 61 12.67 -0.76 7.07
N ALA A 62 13.96 -1.05 7.21
CA ALA A 62 14.60 -2.18 6.53
C ALA A 62 14.06 -3.55 6.98
N LEU A 63 13.28 -3.61 8.07
CA LEU A 63 12.66 -4.84 8.55
C LEU A 63 11.52 -5.31 7.65
N THR A 64 10.82 -4.39 6.97
CA THR A 64 9.61 -4.73 6.23
C THR A 64 9.85 -4.76 4.73
N ASN A 65 9.13 -5.63 4.03
CA ASN A 65 9.18 -5.70 2.58
C ASN A 65 8.33 -4.59 1.94
N ALA A 66 8.70 -3.33 2.19
CA ALA A 66 8.13 -2.13 1.59
C ALA A 66 9.16 -0.99 1.68
N GLY A 67 9.16 -0.10 0.69
CA GLY A 67 10.11 1.02 0.66
C GLY A 67 11.57 0.55 0.80
N LEU A 68 12.24 1.00 1.86
CA LEU A 68 13.66 0.70 2.14
C LEU A 68 13.97 -0.79 2.31
N GLY A 69 13.05 -1.60 2.84
CA GLY A 69 13.30 -3.05 3.03
C GLY A 69 12.75 -3.92 1.89
N ALA A 70 12.35 -3.31 0.77
CA ALA A 70 11.71 -4.01 -0.33
C ALA A 70 12.58 -5.12 -0.95
N ASN A 71 11.92 -6.21 -1.33
CA ASN A 71 12.51 -7.29 -2.10
C ASN A 71 12.99 -6.82 -3.47
N LEU A 72 14.05 -7.47 -3.96
CA LEU A 72 14.64 -7.16 -5.26
C LEU A 72 14.03 -8.02 -6.37
N THR A 73 13.90 -7.42 -7.56
CA THR A 73 13.61 -8.10 -8.83
C THR A 73 14.75 -9.03 -9.24
N GLU A 74 14.55 -9.88 -10.25
CA GLU A 74 15.62 -10.72 -10.81
C GLU A 74 16.81 -9.89 -11.33
N ASN A 75 16.57 -8.64 -11.75
CA ASN A 75 17.59 -7.67 -12.16
C ASN A 75 18.21 -6.88 -11.00
N ARG A 76 18.04 -7.33 -9.75
CA ARG A 76 18.58 -6.70 -8.52
C ARG A 76 18.08 -5.27 -8.26
N ARG A 77 16.89 -4.91 -8.76
CA ARG A 77 16.30 -3.58 -8.55
C ARG A 77 15.11 -3.63 -7.59
N VAL A 78 14.91 -2.56 -6.81
CA VAL A 78 13.69 -2.34 -6.03
C VAL A 78 12.57 -1.84 -6.95
N GLU A 79 11.41 -2.46 -6.82
CA GLU A 79 10.17 -1.99 -7.45
C GLU A 79 9.04 -2.10 -6.44
N CYS A 80 8.56 -0.98 -5.92
CA CYS A 80 7.49 -0.95 -4.94
C CYS A 80 6.12 -0.79 -5.60
N ALA A 81 5.09 -1.16 -4.85
CA ALA A 81 3.70 -0.88 -5.16
C ALA A 81 2.94 -0.50 -3.90
N ALA A 82 2.04 0.48 -4.01
CA ALA A 82 1.22 0.94 -2.91
C ALA A 82 -0.14 1.45 -3.39
N SER A 83 -1.13 1.39 -2.51
CA SER A 83 -2.46 1.95 -2.76
C SER A 83 -3.09 2.52 -1.49
N VAL A 84 -3.88 3.57 -1.69
CA VAL A 84 -4.71 4.21 -0.67
C VAL A 84 -6.15 4.28 -1.18
N VAL A 85 -7.11 3.88 -0.35
CA VAL A 85 -8.54 3.88 -0.69
C VAL A 85 -9.31 4.67 0.36
N CYS A 86 -10.09 5.65 -0.09
CA CYS A 86 -10.96 6.46 0.75
C CYS A 86 -12.38 5.89 0.73
N GLY A 87 -12.88 5.43 1.88
CA GLY A 87 -14.21 4.82 1.98
C GLY A 87 -15.36 5.79 1.78
N ARG A 88 -15.15 7.08 2.06
CA ARG A 88 -16.14 8.15 1.90
C ARG A 88 -16.40 8.48 0.43
N THR A 89 -15.35 8.76 -0.33
CA THR A 89 -15.43 9.12 -1.76
C THR A 89 -15.42 7.92 -2.68
N ARG A 90 -14.97 6.75 -2.18
CA ARG A 90 -14.69 5.53 -2.97
C ARG A 90 -13.56 5.75 -3.99
N LEU A 91 -12.83 6.85 -3.91
CA LEU A 91 -11.66 7.08 -4.74
C LEU A 91 -10.49 6.20 -4.29
N VAL A 92 -9.61 5.94 -5.24
CA VAL A 92 -8.38 5.16 -5.06
C VAL A 92 -7.22 5.95 -5.63
N GLY A 93 -6.09 5.93 -4.94
CA GLY A 93 -4.80 6.35 -5.48
C GLY A 93 -3.84 5.17 -5.40
N ALA A 94 -3.09 4.89 -6.45
CA ALA A 94 -2.16 3.77 -6.45
C ALA A 94 -0.93 3.99 -7.32
N CYS A 95 0.14 3.28 -6.97
CA CYS A 95 1.33 3.21 -7.77
C CYS A 95 1.88 1.77 -7.80
N ALA A 96 2.53 1.39 -8.90
CA ALA A 96 3.10 0.04 -9.03
C ALA A 96 4.34 0.01 -9.92
N ALA A 97 5.20 -0.99 -9.70
CA ALA A 97 6.50 -1.10 -10.38
C ALA A 97 7.31 0.21 -10.28
N VAL A 98 7.23 0.88 -9.13
CA VAL A 98 7.87 2.18 -8.91
C VAL A 98 9.25 1.98 -8.31
N ALA A 99 10.26 2.53 -8.97
CA ALA A 99 11.62 2.58 -8.47
C ALA A 99 11.98 4.02 -8.06
N GLY A 100 12.84 4.17 -7.05
CA GLY A 100 13.41 5.48 -6.71
C GLY A 100 12.44 6.45 -6.03
N VAL A 101 11.39 5.97 -5.35
CA VAL A 101 10.45 6.80 -4.57
C VAL A 101 10.52 6.36 -3.12
N ARG A 102 10.89 7.27 -2.21
CA ARG A 102 11.11 6.93 -0.78
C ARG A 102 9.88 6.29 -0.14
N GLU A 103 8.72 6.88 -0.43
CA GLU A 103 7.42 6.55 0.19
C GLU A 103 6.37 6.30 -0.90
N PRO A 104 6.29 5.08 -1.44
CA PRO A 104 5.27 4.70 -2.42
C PRO A 104 3.84 5.00 -1.93
N SER A 105 3.56 4.78 -0.64
CA SER A 105 2.25 5.08 -0.05
C SER A 105 1.93 6.59 -0.01
N ALA A 106 2.93 7.46 0.12
CA ALA A 106 2.75 8.90 0.00
C ALA A 106 2.38 9.32 -1.43
N LEU A 107 3.01 8.69 -2.44
CA LEU A 107 2.63 8.90 -3.85
C LEU A 107 1.18 8.48 -4.10
N ALA A 108 0.79 7.31 -3.61
CA ALA A 108 -0.59 6.84 -3.71
C ALA A 108 -1.58 7.81 -3.03
N LEU A 109 -1.24 8.34 -1.85
CA LEU A 109 -2.05 9.36 -1.17
C LEU A 109 -2.17 10.64 -2.01
N LYS A 110 -1.07 11.14 -2.60
CA LYS A 110 -1.08 12.37 -3.40
C LYS A 110 -1.96 12.26 -4.63
N LEU A 111 -1.97 11.11 -5.29
CA LEU A 111 -2.87 10.82 -6.41
C LEU A 111 -4.35 10.83 -5.97
N LEU A 112 -4.64 10.26 -4.80
CA LEU A 112 -5.98 10.27 -4.21
C LEU A 112 -6.42 11.70 -3.85
N GLU A 113 -5.57 12.49 -3.19
CA GLU A 113 -5.85 13.88 -2.82
C GLU A 113 -6.10 14.75 -4.07
N GLN A 114 -5.33 14.55 -5.15
CA GLN A 114 -5.54 15.25 -6.42
C GLN A 114 -6.87 14.86 -7.08
N ALA A 115 -7.31 13.62 -6.95
CA ALA A 115 -8.62 13.20 -7.45
C ALA A 115 -9.77 13.81 -6.62
N GLU A 116 -9.62 13.89 -5.30
CA GLU A 116 -10.62 14.47 -4.40
C GLU A 116 -10.81 15.97 -4.62
N THR A 117 -9.76 16.72 -4.99
CA THR A 117 -9.90 18.15 -5.31
C THR A 117 -10.70 18.37 -6.58
N VAL A 118 -10.47 17.55 -7.62
CA VAL A 118 -11.24 17.59 -8.87
C VAL A 118 -12.72 17.25 -8.63
N GLU A 119 -13.03 16.25 -7.81
CA GLU A 119 -14.44 15.94 -7.47
C GLU A 119 -15.15 17.07 -6.71
N LYS A 120 -14.41 17.89 -5.96
CA LYS A 120 -14.95 19.07 -5.26
C LYS A 120 -15.14 20.28 -6.18
N GLY A 121 -14.88 20.14 -7.47
CA GLY A 121 -15.05 21.21 -8.47
C GLY A 121 -13.88 22.19 -8.53
N ASP A 122 -12.77 21.91 -7.84
CA ASP A 122 -11.54 22.66 -8.00
C ASP A 122 -10.79 22.14 -9.23
N THR A 123 -10.76 22.96 -10.29
CA THR A 123 -10.06 22.65 -11.54
C THR A 123 -8.65 23.22 -11.58
N THR A 124 -8.14 23.85 -10.51
CA THR A 124 -6.72 24.23 -10.42
C THR A 124 -5.72 23.06 -10.47
N PRO A 125 -6.03 21.84 -9.98
CA PRO A 125 -5.20 20.65 -10.17
C PRO A 125 -5.48 19.92 -11.49
N ALA A 126 -6.26 20.52 -12.41
CA ALA A 126 -6.61 19.89 -13.68
C ALA A 126 -5.36 19.47 -14.42
N PHE A 127 -5.25 18.17 -14.65
CA PHE A 127 -4.23 17.63 -15.52
C PHE A 127 -4.40 18.27 -16.90
N ALA A 128 -3.28 18.54 -17.59
CA ALA A 128 -3.19 19.39 -18.78
C ALA A 128 -4.50 19.44 -19.61
N PHE A 129 -5.06 20.65 -19.72
CA PHE A 129 -6.31 20.97 -20.44
C PHE A 129 -7.62 20.48 -19.78
N GLY A 130 -7.75 20.54 -18.45
CA GLY A 130 -9.03 20.17 -17.80
C GLY A 130 -9.27 18.67 -17.72
N ARG A 131 -8.24 17.85 -17.95
CA ARG A 131 -8.36 16.40 -17.96
C ARG A 131 -8.37 15.84 -16.53
N GLN A 132 -9.03 14.70 -16.37
CA GLN A 132 -9.01 13.95 -15.12
C GLN A 132 -7.56 13.52 -14.82
N PRO A 133 -7.03 13.79 -13.61
CA PRO A 133 -5.72 13.32 -13.21
C PRO A 133 -5.66 11.79 -13.11
N PRO A 134 -4.47 11.19 -13.25
CA PRO A 134 -4.32 9.75 -13.10
C PRO A 134 -4.61 9.31 -11.66
N LEU A 135 -5.40 8.25 -11.49
CA LEU A 135 -5.59 7.58 -10.21
C LEU A 135 -4.50 6.54 -9.94
N VAL A 136 -3.90 6.02 -11.00
CA VAL A 136 -2.88 4.97 -10.95
C VAL A 136 -1.74 5.37 -11.87
N VAL A 137 -0.52 5.31 -11.35
CA VAL A 137 0.72 5.51 -12.12
C VAL A 137 1.65 4.33 -11.95
N VAL A 138 2.34 3.92 -13.00
CA VAL A 138 3.19 2.73 -12.97
C VAL A 138 4.53 2.95 -13.66
N GLY A 139 5.53 2.16 -13.28
CA GLY A 139 6.83 2.15 -13.94
C GLY A 139 7.67 3.39 -13.65
N GLU A 140 8.63 3.66 -14.54
CA GLU A 140 9.68 4.65 -14.33
C GLU A 140 9.16 6.09 -14.19
N HIS A 141 8.15 6.48 -14.97
CA HIS A 141 7.60 7.83 -14.94
C HIS A 141 6.88 8.16 -13.62
N ALA A 142 6.48 7.15 -12.83
CA ALA A 142 5.90 7.38 -11.51
C ALA A 142 6.84 8.18 -10.57
N ARG A 143 8.15 8.08 -10.77
CA ARG A 143 9.15 8.87 -10.03
C ARG A 143 9.07 10.35 -10.35
N GLU A 144 8.91 10.72 -11.62
CA GLU A 144 8.73 12.11 -12.04
C GLU A 144 7.43 12.70 -11.48
N VAL A 145 6.35 11.90 -11.49
CA VAL A 145 5.08 12.27 -10.86
C VAL A 145 5.25 12.52 -9.36
N ALA A 146 5.98 11.63 -8.65
CA ALA A 146 6.28 11.81 -7.23
C ALA A 146 7.06 13.11 -6.96
N ARG A 147 8.07 13.40 -7.79
CA ARG A 147 8.85 14.65 -7.73
C ARG A 147 7.97 15.87 -7.97
N GLY A 148 7.02 15.79 -8.90
CA GLY A 148 6.02 16.85 -9.15
C GLY A 148 5.13 17.14 -7.94
N PHE A 149 4.88 16.13 -7.08
CA PHE A 149 4.20 16.30 -5.79
C PHE A 149 5.13 16.76 -4.65
N GLY A 150 6.43 16.97 -4.93
CA GLY A 150 7.42 17.34 -3.92
C GLY A 150 7.88 16.18 -3.02
N LEU A 151 7.65 14.93 -3.44
CA LEU A 151 8.10 13.76 -2.68
C LEU A 151 9.59 13.48 -2.90
N GLU A 152 10.24 12.91 -1.89
CA GLU A 152 11.64 12.50 -1.98
C GLU A 152 11.80 11.32 -2.96
N THR A 153 12.73 11.48 -3.90
CA THR A 153 13.04 10.50 -4.94
C THR A 153 14.53 10.35 -5.13
N ALA A 154 14.96 9.20 -5.66
CA ALA A 154 16.33 9.00 -6.13
C ALA A 154 16.69 10.05 -7.19
N SER A 155 17.96 10.48 -7.21
CA SER A 155 18.45 11.34 -8.28
C SER A 155 18.42 10.63 -9.65
N ASP A 156 18.63 11.39 -10.72
CA ASP A 156 18.59 10.86 -12.09
C ASP A 156 19.86 10.05 -12.45
N GLY A 157 20.85 9.96 -11.54
CA GLY A 157 22.01 9.09 -11.72
C GLY A 157 21.65 7.61 -11.66
N VAL A 158 21.95 6.86 -12.72
CA VAL A 158 21.62 5.42 -12.85
C VAL A 158 22.11 4.61 -11.65
N ASP A 159 23.37 4.83 -11.27
CA ASP A 159 24.03 4.23 -10.12
C ASP A 159 23.32 4.48 -8.77
N GLU A 160 22.76 5.69 -8.60
CA GLU A 160 22.04 6.04 -7.38
C GLU A 160 20.67 5.38 -7.37
N LEU A 161 19.95 5.39 -8.51
CA LEU A 161 18.66 4.73 -8.65
C LEU A 161 18.74 3.22 -8.40
N GLU A 162 19.77 2.55 -8.91
CA GLU A 162 19.95 1.11 -8.72
C GLU A 162 20.23 0.72 -7.27
N ARG A 163 20.89 1.60 -6.51
CA ARG A 163 21.19 1.37 -5.08
C ARG A 163 20.12 1.94 -4.16
N TYR A 164 19.19 2.74 -4.69
CA TYR A 164 18.15 3.38 -3.91
C TYR A 164 17.26 2.32 -3.25
N GLN A 165 17.08 2.45 -1.92
CA GLN A 165 16.31 1.50 -1.09
C GLN A 165 16.85 0.06 -1.08
N VAL A 166 18.06 -0.21 -1.59
CA VAL A 166 18.66 -1.56 -1.50
C VAL A 166 19.32 -1.74 -0.13
N THR A 167 18.89 -2.76 0.61
CA THR A 167 19.47 -3.10 1.92
C THR A 167 20.29 -4.39 1.87
N THR A 168 21.20 -4.55 2.82
CA THR A 168 21.98 -5.79 3.00
C THR A 168 21.09 -7.03 3.17
N GLN A 169 19.91 -6.88 3.79
CA GLN A 169 18.97 -7.98 3.96
C GLN A 169 18.29 -8.36 2.65
N ALA A 170 17.83 -7.38 1.87
CA ALA A 170 17.25 -7.61 0.55
C ALA A 170 18.26 -8.27 -0.41
N GLU A 171 19.52 -7.82 -0.38
CA GLU A 171 20.64 -8.42 -1.12
C GLU A 171 20.90 -9.88 -0.75
N LYS A 172 20.92 -10.20 0.56
CA LYS A 172 21.07 -11.59 1.03
C LYS A 172 19.94 -12.48 0.53
N GLN A 173 18.70 -11.99 0.58
CA GLN A 173 17.54 -12.72 0.08
C GLN A 173 17.62 -12.92 -1.44
N TRP A 174 17.99 -11.89 -2.19
CA TRP A 174 18.18 -12.00 -3.63
C TRP A 174 19.24 -13.05 -3.98
N LYS A 175 20.41 -13.04 -3.31
CA LYS A 175 21.48 -14.04 -3.55
C LYS A 175 21.05 -15.47 -3.20
N LYS A 176 20.17 -15.64 -2.22
CA LYS A 176 19.55 -16.95 -1.90
C LYS A 176 18.69 -17.41 -3.08
N TRP A 177 17.79 -16.56 -3.55
CA TRP A 177 16.88 -16.88 -4.66
C TRP A 177 17.59 -17.07 -5.99
N HIS A 178 18.56 -16.22 -6.31
CA HIS A 178 19.36 -16.35 -7.52
C HIS A 178 20.03 -17.72 -7.63
N ARG A 179 20.66 -18.18 -6.54
CA ARG A 179 21.27 -19.51 -6.48
C ARG A 179 20.24 -20.62 -6.66
N ARG A 180 19.07 -20.52 -6.01
CA ARG A 180 17.98 -21.49 -6.17
C ARG A 180 17.47 -21.56 -7.61
N PHE A 181 17.29 -20.42 -8.28
CA PHE A 181 16.87 -20.40 -9.69
C PHE A 181 17.93 -21.00 -10.61
N GLN A 182 19.22 -20.75 -10.36
CA GLN A 182 20.33 -21.38 -11.09
C GLN A 182 20.34 -22.90 -10.88
N SER A 183 20.28 -23.36 -9.63
CA SER A 183 20.26 -24.78 -9.30
C SER A 183 19.02 -25.48 -9.86
N ALA A 184 17.84 -24.84 -9.85
CA ALA A 184 16.63 -25.39 -10.44
C ALA A 184 16.69 -25.51 -11.97
N ALA A 185 17.40 -24.61 -12.66
CA ALA A 185 17.62 -24.71 -14.10
C ALA A 185 18.52 -25.90 -14.48
N GLU A 186 19.36 -26.36 -13.55
CA GLU A 186 20.28 -27.48 -13.72
C GLU A 186 19.76 -28.79 -13.09
N ALA A 187 18.73 -28.72 -12.23
CA ALA A 187 18.21 -29.85 -11.47
C ALA A 187 17.23 -30.73 -12.25
N THR A 188 17.26 -32.03 -11.96
CA THR A 188 16.23 -32.98 -12.41
C THR A 188 14.96 -32.85 -11.56
N GLU A 189 13.77 -33.16 -12.10
CA GLU A 189 12.46 -32.99 -11.44
C GLU A 189 12.37 -33.49 -9.99
N ASN A 190 13.08 -34.57 -9.64
CA ASN A 190 13.06 -35.14 -8.29
C ASN A 190 13.85 -34.32 -7.25
N GLN A 191 14.86 -33.54 -7.64
CA GLN A 191 15.62 -32.68 -6.71
C GLN A 191 14.84 -31.42 -6.31
N ILE A 192 14.00 -30.90 -7.22
CA ILE A 192 13.18 -29.70 -7.00
C ILE A 192 12.16 -29.90 -5.86
N LYS A 193 11.65 -31.13 -5.65
CA LYS A 193 10.66 -31.43 -4.61
C LYS A 193 11.21 -31.37 -3.17
N VAL A 194 12.51 -31.60 -2.97
CA VAL A 194 13.12 -31.65 -1.63
C VAL A 194 13.34 -30.24 -1.06
N GLU A 195 13.69 -29.27 -1.89
CA GLU A 195 13.94 -27.87 -1.46
C GLU A 195 12.67 -27.10 -1.07
N GLN A 196 11.48 -27.55 -1.48
CA GLN A 196 10.21 -26.91 -1.15
C GLN A 196 9.80 -27.05 0.33
N ASN A 197 10.47 -27.92 1.11
CA ASN A 197 10.12 -28.21 2.50
C ASN A 197 10.71 -27.25 3.56
N GLU A 198 11.53 -26.27 3.17
CA GLU A 198 12.00 -25.24 4.10
C GLU A 198 10.89 -24.20 4.32
N GLU A 199 10.25 -24.22 5.49
CA GLU A 199 9.21 -23.24 5.87
C GLU A 199 9.79 -21.81 5.87
N GLU A 200 9.41 -21.02 4.86
CA GLU A 200 10.03 -19.72 4.65
C GLU A 200 9.46 -18.58 5.50
N GLU A 201 10.37 -17.81 6.09
CA GLU A 201 10.12 -16.48 6.67
C GLU A 201 9.83 -15.47 5.55
N ARG A 202 8.57 -15.37 5.12
CA ARG A 202 8.12 -14.40 4.10
C ARG A 202 7.13 -13.41 4.67
N LEU A 203 7.46 -12.13 4.58
CA LEU A 203 6.53 -11.03 4.83
C LEU A 203 6.43 -10.21 3.56
N ASP A 204 5.23 -10.13 3.00
CA ASP A 204 5.07 -9.59 1.65
C ASP A 204 4.49 -8.18 1.59
N THR A 205 3.77 -7.73 2.62
CA THR A 205 2.92 -6.54 2.55
C THR A 205 2.75 -5.90 3.91
N VAL A 206 2.78 -4.56 3.97
CA VAL A 206 2.47 -3.77 5.15
C VAL A 206 1.24 -2.92 4.90
N GLY A 207 0.40 -2.71 5.90
CA GLY A 207 -0.86 -2.02 5.69
C GLY A 207 -1.44 -1.43 6.97
N ALA A 208 -2.32 -0.45 6.77
CA ALA A 208 -3.02 0.23 7.85
C ALA A 208 -4.48 0.50 7.46
N ILE A 209 -5.37 0.33 8.42
CA ILE A 209 -6.78 0.73 8.36
C ILE A 209 -6.97 1.84 9.38
N CYS A 210 -7.70 2.88 8.96
CA CYS A 210 -8.05 4.00 9.82
C CYS A 210 -9.56 4.30 9.75
N MET A 211 -10.16 4.57 10.90
CA MET A 211 -11.50 5.16 11.01
C MET A 211 -11.41 6.46 11.80
N ASP A 212 -11.97 7.54 11.26
CA ASP A 212 -12.07 8.82 11.96
C ASP A 212 -13.31 8.89 12.88
N PRO A 213 -13.40 9.89 13.79
CA PRO A 213 -14.56 10.10 14.66
C PRO A 213 -15.90 10.31 13.94
N MET A 214 -15.88 10.64 12.65
CA MET A 214 -17.08 10.79 11.82
C MET A 214 -17.51 9.45 11.19
N GLY A 215 -16.78 8.37 11.44
CA GLY A 215 -17.04 7.05 10.87
C GLY A 215 -16.55 6.91 9.42
N ASN A 216 -15.72 7.82 8.93
CA ASN A 216 -15.09 7.64 7.62
C ASN A 216 -13.93 6.66 7.75
N VAL A 217 -13.92 5.65 6.89
CA VAL A 217 -12.88 4.62 6.84
C VAL A 217 -11.94 4.86 5.67
N ALA A 218 -10.68 4.52 5.85
CA ALA A 218 -9.69 4.46 4.79
C ALA A 218 -8.69 3.33 5.04
N VAL A 219 -8.01 2.92 3.98
CA VAL A 219 -6.97 1.89 4.04
C VAL A 219 -5.79 2.29 3.18
N ALA A 220 -4.59 1.93 3.63
CA ALA A 220 -3.35 2.04 2.88
C ALA A 220 -2.61 0.70 2.92
N LEU A 221 -1.94 0.37 1.82
CA LEU A 221 -1.19 -0.87 1.62
C LEU A 221 0.08 -0.57 0.84
N SER A 222 1.22 -1.19 1.19
CA SER A 222 2.50 -1.07 0.49
C SER A 222 3.27 -2.39 0.48
N SER A 223 4.08 -2.61 -0.55
CA SER A 223 4.83 -3.85 -0.77
C SER A 223 5.97 -3.67 -1.77
N GLY A 224 7.11 -4.33 -1.51
CA GLY A 224 8.16 -4.58 -2.51
C GLY A 224 7.85 -5.74 -3.45
N GLY A 225 6.78 -6.50 -3.20
CA GLY A 225 6.42 -7.71 -3.93
C GLY A 225 7.23 -8.93 -3.51
N VAL A 226 7.10 -10.02 -4.27
CA VAL A 226 7.85 -11.25 -3.96
C VAL A 226 9.33 -11.08 -4.31
N ALA A 227 10.19 -11.78 -3.56
CA ALA A 227 11.60 -11.86 -3.87
C ALA A 227 11.84 -12.46 -5.25
N TYR A 228 12.83 -11.91 -5.97
CA TYR A 228 13.25 -12.38 -7.28
C TYR A 228 12.13 -12.34 -8.34
N LYS A 229 11.18 -11.40 -8.20
CA LYS A 229 10.14 -11.21 -9.20
C LYS A 229 10.71 -10.75 -10.54
N VAL A 230 10.04 -11.11 -11.63
CA VAL A 230 10.27 -10.47 -12.93
C VAL A 230 9.99 -8.96 -12.83
N PRO A 231 10.81 -8.09 -13.44
CA PRO A 231 10.59 -6.65 -13.45
C PRO A 231 9.22 -6.29 -14.02
N GLY A 232 8.59 -5.26 -13.47
CA GLY A 232 7.23 -4.86 -13.85
C GLY A 232 6.12 -5.74 -13.26
N ARG A 233 6.43 -6.79 -12.49
CA ARG A 233 5.40 -7.58 -11.80
C ARG A 233 4.67 -6.72 -10.77
N VAL A 234 3.37 -6.57 -10.97
CA VAL A 234 2.46 -5.89 -10.04
C VAL A 234 1.80 -6.90 -9.09
N GLY A 235 1.94 -6.67 -7.78
CA GLY A 235 1.26 -7.44 -6.73
C GLY A 235 -0.01 -6.76 -6.21
N LEU A 236 -0.63 -7.36 -5.19
CA LEU A 236 -1.89 -6.86 -4.60
C LEU A 236 -1.80 -5.39 -4.14
N ALA A 237 -0.66 -4.95 -3.60
CA ALA A 237 -0.50 -3.58 -3.12
C ALA A 237 -0.63 -2.51 -4.22
N GLY A 238 -0.30 -2.84 -5.47
CA GLY A 238 -0.48 -1.95 -6.63
C GLY A 238 -1.86 -2.06 -7.29
N CYS A 239 -2.71 -2.93 -6.76
CA CYS A 239 -4.02 -3.25 -7.31
C CYS A 239 -5.11 -2.89 -6.30
N PRO A 240 -5.49 -1.59 -6.20
CA PRO A 240 -6.55 -1.17 -5.30
C PRO A 240 -7.84 -1.93 -5.64
N ARG A 241 -8.64 -2.21 -4.61
CA ARG A 241 -9.83 -3.08 -4.61
C ARG A 241 -9.57 -4.58 -4.79
N MET A 242 -8.34 -4.99 -5.03
CA MET A 242 -7.90 -6.39 -4.90
C MET A 242 -7.06 -6.57 -3.65
N GLY A 243 -6.04 -5.72 -3.46
CA GLY A 243 -5.18 -5.75 -2.27
C GLY A 243 -5.77 -5.01 -1.08
N CYS A 244 -6.42 -3.88 -1.31
CA CYS A 244 -7.11 -3.16 -0.26
C CYS A 244 -8.41 -2.51 -0.76
N ASP A 245 -9.44 -2.43 0.07
CA ASP A 245 -10.68 -1.70 -0.24
C ASP A 245 -11.25 -1.11 1.05
N ALA A 246 -11.93 0.02 0.92
CA ALA A 246 -12.63 0.68 2.00
C ALA A 246 -13.96 1.25 1.49
N ALA A 247 -15.01 1.10 2.28
CA ALA A 247 -16.31 1.71 2.03
C ALA A 247 -16.93 2.18 3.35
N ASN A 248 -17.40 3.42 3.38
CA ASN A 248 -18.24 3.89 4.47
C ASN A 248 -19.58 3.13 4.46
N ALA A 249 -20.24 3.11 5.62
CA ALA A 249 -21.58 2.56 5.74
C ALA A 249 -22.54 3.34 4.82
N VAL A 250 -23.27 2.61 3.97
CA VAL A 250 -24.32 3.23 3.14
C VAL A 250 -25.59 3.24 3.97
N VAL A 251 -25.94 4.40 4.51
CA VAL A 251 -27.29 4.63 5.03
C VAL A 251 -28.18 4.89 3.81
N PRO A 252 -29.18 4.06 3.51
CA PRO A 252 -30.09 4.33 2.41
C PRO A 252 -30.73 5.69 2.65
N ALA A 253 -30.64 6.58 1.66
CA ALA A 253 -31.35 7.84 1.69
C ALA A 253 -32.83 7.54 1.95
N VAL A 254 -33.42 8.18 2.96
CA VAL A 254 -34.88 8.18 3.13
C VAL A 254 -35.43 8.92 1.91
N THR A 255 -35.74 8.17 0.85
CA THR A 255 -36.48 8.71 -0.29
C THR A 255 -37.82 9.18 0.27
N LYS A 256 -38.02 10.51 0.38
CA LYS A 256 -39.36 11.08 0.51
C LYS A 256 -40.14 10.57 -0.69
N ALA A 257 -41.02 9.61 -0.43
CA ALA A 257 -41.80 8.94 -1.46
C ALA A 257 -42.68 9.97 -2.17
N ILE A 258 -42.31 10.33 -3.40
CA ILE A 258 -43.29 10.78 -4.38
C ILE A 258 -43.72 9.53 -5.14
N SER A 259 -45.01 9.23 -5.01
CA SER A 259 -45.76 8.04 -5.37
C SER A 259 -45.41 7.34 -6.70
N ARG A 260 -45.32 6.00 -6.69
CA ARG A 260 -46.32 5.03 -7.25
C ARG A 260 -45.69 3.63 -7.46
N LYS A 261 -46.30 2.64 -6.82
CA LYS A 261 -46.31 1.18 -7.13
C LYS A 261 -44.97 0.47 -7.45
N ARG A 262 -44.38 -0.19 -6.43
CA ARG A 262 -44.16 -1.65 -6.39
C ARG A 262 -43.67 -2.05 -4.99
N LYS A 263 -44.52 -2.73 -4.23
CA LYS A 263 -44.16 -3.32 -2.92
C LYS A 263 -43.36 -4.60 -3.18
N ARG A 264 -42.05 -4.48 -3.39
CA ARG A 264 -41.10 -5.56 -3.07
C ARG A 264 -40.65 -5.29 -1.64
N SER A 265 -40.88 -6.24 -0.74
CA SER A 265 -40.28 -6.25 0.59
C SER A 265 -38.76 -6.48 0.45
N GLY A 266 -38.05 -5.45 0.00
CA GLY A 266 -36.60 -5.41 0.09
C GLY A 266 -36.26 -4.96 1.49
N ALA A 267 -35.78 -5.87 2.33
CA ALA A 267 -35.09 -5.47 3.54
C ALA A 267 -34.02 -4.46 3.14
N SER A 268 -34.13 -3.23 3.64
CA SER A 268 -33.12 -2.19 3.48
C SER A 268 -31.86 -2.67 4.21
N LYS A 269 -31.00 -3.42 3.51
CA LYS A 269 -29.72 -3.85 4.06
C LYS A 269 -28.84 -2.62 4.21
N SER A 270 -28.75 -2.09 5.43
CA SER A 270 -27.64 -1.23 5.81
C SER A 270 -26.36 -1.99 5.49
N LYS A 271 -25.52 -1.46 4.59
CA LYS A 271 -24.18 -2.00 4.40
C LYS A 271 -23.31 -1.40 5.49
N ASN A 272 -22.73 -2.25 6.34
CA ASN A 272 -21.73 -1.81 7.32
C ASN A 272 -20.53 -1.19 6.60
N ALA A 273 -19.83 -0.27 7.27
CA ALA A 273 -18.52 0.16 6.80
C ALA A 273 -17.56 -1.03 6.82
N PHE A 274 -16.66 -1.11 5.84
CA PHE A 274 -15.60 -2.10 5.84
C PHE A 274 -14.30 -1.48 5.35
N ALA A 275 -13.19 -2.03 5.82
CA ALA A 275 -11.86 -1.75 5.32
C ALA A 275 -11.05 -3.05 5.39
N VAL A 276 -10.31 -3.36 4.33
CA VAL A 276 -9.51 -4.58 4.22
C VAL A 276 -8.15 -4.22 3.64
N ALA A 277 -7.09 -4.74 4.25
CA ALA A 277 -5.73 -4.74 3.72
C ALA A 277 -5.27 -6.21 3.66
N CYS A 278 -5.18 -6.76 2.45
CA CYS A 278 -4.86 -8.16 2.20
C CYS A 278 -3.34 -8.39 2.24
N THR A 279 -2.96 -9.61 2.62
CA THR A 279 -1.60 -10.10 2.48
C THR A 279 -1.50 -10.98 1.24
N GLY A 280 -0.36 -10.92 0.54
CA GLY A 280 -0.16 -11.53 -0.78
C GLY A 280 -0.11 -13.06 -0.84
N ARG A 281 -0.46 -13.79 0.23
CA ARG A 281 -0.40 -15.26 0.23
C ARG A 281 -1.58 -15.84 -0.55
N VAL A 282 -1.33 -16.21 -1.80
CA VAL A 282 -2.18 -17.19 -2.48
C VAL A 282 -1.78 -18.55 -1.91
N LYS A 283 -2.67 -19.17 -1.12
CA LYS A 283 -2.53 -20.56 -0.68
C LYS A 283 -2.71 -21.50 -1.86
#